data_AF-A0A453L6L0-F1
#
_entry.id   AF-A0A453L6L0-F1
#
_cell.length_a   1.000
_cell.length_b   1.000
_cell.length_c   1.000
_cell.angle_alpha   90.00
_cell.angle_beta   90.00
_cell.angle_gamma   90.00
#
_symmetry.space_group_name_H-M   'P 1'
#
loop_
_entity.id
_entity.type
_entity.pdbx_description
1 polymer ?
#
loop_
_entity_poly.entity_id
_entity_poly.type
_entity_poly.pdbx_seq_one_letter_code
_entity_poly.pdbx_strand_id
1 'polypeptide(L)' 'ISGAEITVHDPKPGDTNSTVIICGDPEQTKRAQSLIHAFIFCGLYQK' A
#
# COMPACT_ATOMS: atom_id res chain seq x y z
N ILE A 1 -11.44 6.51 -6.04
CA ILE A 1 -10.47 6.16 -4.98
C ILE A 1 -11.07 5.00 -4.17
N SER A 2 -10.27 4.02 -3.72
CA SER A 2 -10.71 2.67 -3.30
C SER A 2 -11.78 2.64 -2.20
N GLY A 3 -11.95 3.70 -1.41
CA GLY A 3 -12.87 3.77 -0.28
C GLY A 3 -12.32 3.16 1.01
N ALA A 4 -11.17 2.48 0.93
CA ALA A 4 -10.46 1.94 2.08
C ALA A 4 -9.70 3.05 2.84
N GLU A 5 -9.65 2.93 4.15
CA GLU A 5 -8.74 3.66 5.02
C GLU A 5 -7.33 3.07 4.89
N ILE A 6 -6.33 3.93 4.76
CA ILE A 6 -4.93 3.55 4.58
C ILE A 6 -4.09 4.27 5.61
N THR A 7 -3.39 3.50 6.45
CA THR A 7 -2.38 4.04 7.37
C THR A 7 -1.01 3.54 6.94
N VAL A 8 -0.08 4.47 6.71
CA VAL A 8 1.32 4.16 6.39
C VAL A 8 2.16 4.46 7.61
N HIS A 9 2.88 3.47 8.10
CA HIS A 9 3.88 3.62 9.14
C HIS A 9 5.26 3.69 8.51
N ASP A 10 6.01 4.71 8.92
CA ASP A 10 7.41 4.83 8.57
C ASP A 10 8.20 3.61 9.04
N PRO A 11 9.26 3.23 8.30
CA PRO A 11 10.14 2.17 8.71
C PRO A 11 10.77 2.53 10.06
N LYS A 12 10.88 1.53 10.95
CA LYS A 12 11.58 1.71 12.21
C LYS A 12 13.05 2.01 11.94
N PRO A 13 13.76 2.74 12.82
CA PRO A 13 15.20 2.95 12.68
C PRO A 13 15.94 1.62 12.54
N GLY A 14 16.61 1.42 11.40
CA GLY A 14 17.33 0.18 11.08
C GLY A 14 16.53 -0.85 10.25
N ASP A 15 15.25 -0.59 9.96
CA ASP A 15 14.44 -1.36 9.03
C ASP A 15 14.35 -0.62 7.68
N THR A 16 14.29 -1.37 6.59
CA THR A 16 14.04 -0.82 5.24
C THR A 16 12.59 -0.95 4.84
N ASN A 17 11.78 -1.70 5.60
CA ASN A 17 10.40 -1.99 5.27
C ASN A 17 9.43 -1.03 5.97
N SER A 18 8.65 -0.31 5.16
CA SER A 18 7.49 0.46 5.65
C SER A 18 6.29 -0.47 5.83
N THR A 19 5.49 -0.26 6.87
CA THR A 19 4.26 -1.05 7.08
C THR A 19 3.05 -0.26 6.58
N VAL A 20 2.21 -0.90 5.76
CA VAL A 20 0.96 -0.30 5.28
C VAL A 20 -0.22 -1.11 5.79
N ILE A 21 -1.13 -0.45 6.50
CA ILE A 21 -2.37 -1.02 7.01
C ILE A 21 -3.52 -0.56 6.12
N ILE A 22 -4.33 -1.50 5.64
CA ILE A 22 -5.50 -1.26 4.80
C ILE A 22 -6.74 -1.73 5.56
N CYS A 23 -7.69 -0.84 5.79
CA CYS A 23 -8.93 -1.12 6.49
C CYS A 23 -10.13 -0.74 5.61
N GLY A 24 -11.14 -1.60 5.55
CA GLY A 24 -12.35 -1.42 4.76
C GLY A 24 -13.07 -2.73 4.56
N ASP A 25 -14.14 -2.72 3.76
CA ASP A 25 -14.77 -3.97 3.34
C ASP A 25 -13.82 -4.77 2.41
N PRO A 26 -14.07 -6.08 2.18
CA PRO A 26 -13.19 -6.91 1.38
C PRO A 26 -12.95 -6.38 -0.05
N GLU A 27 -13.94 -5.72 -0.64
CA GLU A 27 -13.82 -5.18 -1.99
C GLU A 27 -13.00 -3.89 -2.02
N GLN A 28 -13.21 -2.99 -1.06
CA GLN A 28 -12.37 -1.81 -0.85
C GLN A 28 -10.91 -2.19 -0.61
N THR A 29 -10.68 -3.18 0.26
CA THR A 29 -9.34 -3.68 0.61
C THR A 29 -8.65 -4.30 -0.62
N LYS A 30 -9.36 -5.13 -1.39
CA LYS A 30 -8.84 -5.74 -2.62
C LYS A 30 -8.47 -4.68 -3.66
N ARG A 31 -9.32 -3.67 -3.84
CA ARG A 31 -9.05 -2.54 -4.76
C ARG A 31 -7.83 -1.75 -4.31
N ALA A 32 -7.75 -1.40 -3.03
CA ALA A 32 -6.61 -0.68 -2.45
C ALA A 32 -5.30 -1.46 -2.62
N GLN A 33 -5.29 -2.75 -2.28
CA GLN A 33 -4.12 -3.61 -2.43
C GLN A 33 -3.67 -3.69 -3.89
N SER A 34 -4.60 -3.88 -4.83
CA SER A 34 -4.28 -3.95 -6.26
C SER A 34 -3.65 -2.65 -6.77
N LEU A 35 -4.15 -1.49 -6.32
CA LEU A 35 -3.61 -0.18 -6.72
C LEU A 35 -2.21 0.04 -6.14
N ILE A 36 -1.99 -0.30 -4.87
CA ILE A 36 -0.70 -0.18 -4.20
C ILE A 36 0.33 -1.09 -4.88
N HIS A 37 -0.02 -2.36 -5.14
CA HIS A 37 0.85 -3.28 -5.89
C HIS A 37 1.17 -2.76 -7.29
N ALA A 38 0.17 -2.29 -8.03
CA ALA A 38 0.39 -1.74 -9.37
C ALA A 38 1.29 -0.49 -9.34
N PHE A 39 1.13 0.38 -8.34
CA PHE A 39 1.98 1.55 -8.16
C PHE A 39 3.43 1.19 -7.86
N ILE A 40 3.64 0.27 -6.91
CA ILE A 40 4.98 -0.24 -6.58
C ILE A 40 5.63 -0.85 -7.81
N PHE A 41 4.91 -1.70 -8.54
CA PHE A 41 5.42 -2.32 -9.76
C PHE A 41 5.75 -1.27 -10.83
N CYS A 42 4.84 -0.35 -11.13
CA CYS A 42 5.07 0.70 -12.13
C CYS A 42 6.28 1.59 -11.77
N GLY A 43 6.41 2.00 -10.51
CA GLY A 43 7.52 2.83 -10.03
C GLY A 43 8.88 2.11 -10.01
N LEU A 44 8.89 0.79 -9.86
CA LEU A 44 10.12 -0.02 -9.91
C LEU A 44 10.63 -0.29 -11.33
N TYR A 45 9.75 -0.31 -12.34
CA TYR A 45 10.12 -0.53 -13.74
C TYR A 45 10.55 0.75 -14.48
N GLN A 46 10.48 1.92 -13.82
CA GLN A 46 10.97 3.18 -14.37
C GLN A 46 12.40 3.54 -13.95
N LYS A 47 13.15 2.61 -13.33
CA LYS A 47 14.56 2.80 -12.99
C LYS A 47 15.50 2.03 -13.91
#